data_AF-A0A3D3GBC6-F1
#
_entry.id   AF-A0A3D3GBC6-F1
#
_cell.length_a   1.000
_cell.length_b   1.000
_cell.length_c   1.000
_cell.angle_alpha   90.00
_cell.angle_beta   90.00
_cell.angle_gamma   90.00
#
_symmetry.space_group_name_H-M   'P 1'
#
loop_
_entity.id
_entity.type
_entity.pdbx_description
1 polymer ?
#
loop_
_entity_poly.entity_id
_entity_poly.type
_entity_poly.pdbx_seq_one_letter_code
_entity_poly.pdbx_strand_id
1 'polypeptide(L)'
;MRTRILSKSALLSLAFLLASWNTPWSTVFAGDDVMECLVESGAPISEAKVSALVEPVKEELTWWSANVKQIRNAPCRRSKPFSDAEIQKGIEDFTPVHDSKIRKDLFGLQLEDSVHLLDLLEKLLRFKPPIFANEDVGANQKTFSSDCKTVMCVVKDPKIFGAKLGPRLLFMLGRYGFNGSAYANADSDQWSPREIDDVLIGLSDYPASILPLESDRQLSHYKRGLNSKNVANAMITAFDSWDTLDQEYRQSTIVHEMGHVISMHYKLEYSSEWLRLSDWKERTTIKNGKERKQIELGRPSAVISMYGQTNPAEDFAEAVVGYRYNPHVLKAKSPEKYEFIKETVFDGLEYTSAEACNPSRTNSRQVLDRTTRAADQSLADPAATSALVQLVLKSCGKELIDQFDSQFVLTDQGLDGATTCMQGAVAATAALQDPLIQTLKFRTQAQKPTLDRLRGYRADGPGWTRLKKQTRDQLESVMLAFVTDAESLGTRIYGRNASSAQVYCDKSSKYAYQSAERVLKEELPSQDGLLFYRSREFFNGFARQVCLDLHRGQTNVTAQSSEKIAASVKKYFPNQ
;
A
#
# COMPACT_ATOMS: atom_id res chain seq x y z
N MET A 1 49.44 62.19 -31.09
CA MET A 1 50.87 62.47 -30.80
C MET A 1 51.01 62.88 -29.33
N ARG A 2 52.07 62.41 -28.68
CA ARG A 2 52.47 62.57 -27.26
C ARG A 2 51.93 61.54 -26.26
N THR A 3 52.68 60.45 -26.22
CA THR A 3 52.98 59.59 -25.08
C THR A 3 53.19 60.36 -23.76
N ARG A 4 52.59 59.85 -22.67
CA ARG A 4 53.16 59.94 -21.32
C ARG A 4 52.96 58.61 -20.59
N ILE A 5 54.10 58.09 -20.15
CA ILE A 5 54.29 56.92 -19.29
C ILE A 5 53.89 57.33 -17.87
N LEU A 6 53.07 56.52 -17.19
CA LEU A 6 52.85 56.60 -15.74
C LEU A 6 53.30 55.30 -15.09
N SER A 7 54.01 55.47 -13.98
CA SER A 7 54.84 54.50 -13.27
C SER A 7 54.06 53.56 -12.34
N LYS A 8 54.62 52.35 -12.16
CA LYS A 8 54.16 51.19 -11.37
C LYS A 8 54.06 51.38 -9.84
N SER A 9 53.61 52.52 -9.33
CA SER A 9 53.68 52.83 -7.88
C SER A 9 52.34 53.00 -7.18
N ALA A 10 51.23 52.45 -7.70
CA ALA A 10 49.89 52.64 -7.14
C ALA A 10 49.06 51.34 -6.96
N LEU A 11 49.70 50.17 -6.90
CA LEU A 11 49.02 48.86 -6.78
C LEU A 11 49.40 48.05 -5.52
N LEU A 12 50.02 48.69 -4.52
CA LEU A 12 50.53 48.01 -3.31
C LEU A 12 49.93 48.50 -1.98
N SER A 13 48.84 49.30 -2.02
CA SER A 13 48.21 49.85 -0.81
C SER A 13 46.75 49.40 -0.57
N LEU A 14 46.30 48.30 -1.19
CA LEU A 14 44.94 47.77 -0.99
C LEU A 14 44.89 46.34 -0.40
N ALA A 15 46.03 45.79 0.04
CA ALA A 15 46.14 44.40 0.50
C ALA A 15 46.44 44.24 2.01
N PHE A 16 46.35 45.31 2.81
CA PHE A 16 46.73 45.27 4.24
C PHE A 16 45.63 45.71 5.24
N LEU A 17 44.37 45.82 4.80
CA LEU A 17 43.26 46.32 5.63
C LEU A 17 42.06 45.37 5.79
N LEU A 18 42.25 44.05 5.59
CA LEU A 18 41.20 43.04 5.87
C LEU A 18 41.73 41.84 6.70
N ALA A 19 42.79 42.04 7.49
CA ALA A 19 43.33 41.03 8.39
C ALA A 19 43.29 41.50 9.86
N SER A 20 42.08 41.79 10.35
CA SER A 20 41.79 41.80 11.78
C SER A 20 40.28 41.80 11.94
N TRP A 21 39.71 40.67 12.34
CA TRP A 21 38.51 40.48 13.15
C TRP A 21 38.18 38.98 13.09
N ASN A 22 38.81 38.22 13.98
CA ASN A 22 38.47 36.82 14.23
C ASN A 22 37.98 36.71 15.69
N THR A 23 36.67 36.56 15.85
CA THR A 23 36.03 35.98 17.04
C THR A 23 35.03 34.94 16.53
N PRO A 24 35.07 33.68 17.01
CA PRO A 24 34.28 32.60 16.43
C PRO A 24 32.88 32.52 17.05
N TRP A 25 31.87 32.49 16.18
CA TRP A 25 30.53 31.96 16.45
C TRP A 25 30.23 30.96 15.34
N SER A 26 30.53 29.68 15.56
CA SER A 26 29.95 28.55 14.81
C SER A 26 30.43 27.23 15.41
N THR A 27 29.77 26.77 16.46
CA THR A 27 29.76 25.36 16.88
C THR A 27 28.32 24.97 17.15
N VAL A 28 27.56 24.68 16.09
CA VAL A 28 26.26 24.01 16.19
C VAL A 28 26.07 23.18 14.90
N PHE A 29 26.06 21.85 15.07
CA PHE A 29 25.81 20.76 14.10
C PHE A 29 26.86 20.43 13.04
N ALA A 30 27.91 19.73 13.46
CA ALA A 30 28.43 18.58 12.72
C ALA A 30 28.45 17.40 13.70
N GLY A 31 27.80 16.28 13.36
CA GLY A 31 27.78 15.10 14.21
C GLY A 31 29.17 14.45 14.28
N ASP A 32 29.60 14.12 15.48
CA ASP A 32 30.93 13.61 15.81
C ASP A 32 31.23 12.18 15.28
N ASP A 33 30.25 11.50 14.67
CA ASP A 33 30.39 10.07 14.30
C ASP A 33 31.18 9.78 13.01
N VAL A 34 31.58 10.78 12.22
CA VAL A 34 32.30 10.55 10.95
C VAL A 34 33.83 10.60 11.10
N MET A 35 34.34 11.24 12.16
CA MET A 35 35.79 11.42 12.33
C MET A 35 36.47 10.32 13.17
N GLU A 36 35.71 9.51 13.90
CA GLU A 36 36.30 8.52 14.82
C GLU A 36 36.81 7.24 14.13
N CYS A 37 36.41 6.97 12.88
CA CYS A 37 36.86 5.80 12.11
C CYS A 37 38.16 6.01 11.31
N LEU A 38 38.73 7.22 11.24
CA LEU A 38 39.88 7.53 10.37
C LEU A 38 41.21 7.68 11.11
N VAL A 39 41.24 7.52 12.44
CA VAL A 39 42.43 7.77 13.27
C VAL A 39 43.39 6.56 13.36
N GLU A 40 42.96 5.34 13.02
CA GLU A 40 43.82 4.15 13.20
C GLU A 40 44.85 3.89 12.08
N SER A 41 44.82 4.62 10.94
CA SER A 41 45.66 4.28 9.78
C SER A 41 46.97 5.08 9.63
N GLY A 42 47.21 6.12 10.44
CA GLY A 42 48.48 6.87 10.47
C GLY A 42 48.93 7.53 9.15
N ALA A 43 48.15 7.43 8.07
CA ALA A 43 48.46 7.99 6.77
C ALA A 43 47.77 9.36 6.63
N PRO A 44 48.50 10.47 6.40
CA PRO A 44 47.89 11.76 6.14
C PRO A 44 47.10 11.70 4.83
N ILE A 45 45.78 11.66 4.91
CA ILE A 45 44.90 11.91 3.77
C ILE A 45 45.01 13.40 3.48
N SER A 46 45.62 13.77 2.36
CA SER A 46 45.70 15.17 1.95
C SER A 46 44.29 15.73 1.78
N GLU A 47 44.06 16.99 2.21
CA GLU A 47 42.79 17.71 1.97
C GLU A 47 42.37 17.67 0.49
N ALA A 48 43.34 17.60 -0.43
CA ALA A 48 43.10 17.43 -1.86
C ALA A 48 42.40 16.10 -2.22
N LYS A 49 42.63 15.02 -1.47
CA LYS A 49 41.96 13.72 -1.67
C LYS A 49 40.53 13.71 -1.14
N VAL A 50 40.27 14.39 -0.03
CA VAL A 50 38.91 14.56 0.52
C VAL A 50 38.10 15.51 -0.36
N SER A 51 38.69 16.60 -0.83
CA SER A 51 38.03 17.55 -1.74
C SER A 51 37.77 16.97 -3.14
N ALA A 52 38.59 16.04 -3.63
CA ALA A 52 38.36 15.33 -4.89
C ALA A 52 37.27 14.24 -4.80
N LEU A 53 36.92 13.79 -3.60
CA LEU A 53 35.83 12.83 -3.37
C LEU A 53 34.46 13.51 -3.25
N VAL A 54 34.42 14.85 -3.21
CA VAL A 54 33.20 15.65 -3.04
C VAL A 54 33.16 16.76 -4.09
N GLU A 55 33.51 16.48 -5.34
CA GLU A 55 33.01 17.35 -6.41
C GLU A 55 31.51 17.12 -6.52
N PRO A 56 30.66 18.15 -6.29
CA PRO A 56 29.22 17.99 -6.46
C PRO A 56 28.99 17.60 -7.91
N VAL A 57 28.46 16.39 -8.10
CA VAL A 57 28.05 15.90 -9.42
C VAL A 57 27.00 16.88 -9.93
N LYS A 58 27.42 17.85 -10.74
CA LYS A 58 26.53 18.76 -11.47
C LYS A 58 25.91 18.00 -12.64
N GLU A 59 25.19 16.93 -12.33
CA GLU A 59 24.34 16.30 -13.34
C GLU A 59 23.18 17.26 -13.62
N GLU A 60 23.13 17.72 -14.87
CA GLU A 60 21.98 18.47 -15.36
C GLU A 60 20.71 17.65 -15.18
N LEU A 61 19.63 18.32 -14.77
CA LEU A 61 18.35 17.69 -14.57
C LEU A 61 17.83 17.18 -15.92
N THR A 62 17.72 15.87 -16.09
CA THR A 62 17.12 15.26 -17.28
C THR A 62 15.62 15.08 -17.11
N TRP A 63 14.91 14.80 -18.20
CA TRP A 63 13.48 14.52 -18.14
C TRP A 63 13.15 13.35 -17.20
N TRP A 64 13.95 12.28 -17.26
CA TRP A 64 13.86 11.09 -16.42
C TRP A 64 14.88 11.13 -15.26
N SER A 65 14.59 10.44 -14.16
CA SER A 65 15.47 10.31 -12.98
C SER A 65 16.71 9.42 -13.19
N ALA A 66 16.67 8.54 -14.19
CA ALA A 66 17.79 7.69 -14.58
C ALA A 66 17.83 7.51 -16.11
N ASN A 67 19.03 7.50 -16.68
CA ASN A 67 19.23 7.20 -18.10
C ASN A 67 19.47 5.69 -18.34
N VAL A 68 19.47 5.28 -19.62
CA VAL A 68 19.70 3.88 -20.03
C VAL A 68 20.96 3.27 -19.40
N LYS A 69 22.06 4.01 -19.31
CA LYS A 69 23.33 3.50 -18.74
C LYS A 69 23.20 3.29 -17.23
N GLN A 70 22.54 4.20 -16.51
CA GLN A 70 22.28 4.08 -15.08
C GLN A 70 21.37 2.89 -14.79
N ILE A 71 20.23 2.78 -15.51
CA ILE A 71 19.31 1.64 -15.38
C ILE A 71 20.03 0.32 -15.70
N ARG A 72 20.80 0.28 -16.79
CA ARG A 72 21.52 -0.93 -17.23
C ARG A 72 22.48 -1.45 -16.17
N ASN A 73 23.21 -0.54 -15.54
CA ASN A 73 24.28 -0.86 -14.58
C ASN A 73 23.84 -0.77 -13.12
N ALA A 74 22.56 -0.52 -12.85
CA ALA A 74 22.03 -0.45 -11.50
C ALA A 74 22.29 -1.78 -10.77
N PRO A 75 22.80 -1.75 -9.54
CA PRO A 75 23.07 -2.96 -8.80
C PRO A 75 21.77 -3.74 -8.59
N CYS A 76 21.91 -5.07 -8.60
CA CYS A 76 20.86 -6.02 -8.23
C CYS A 76 19.63 -6.00 -9.13
N ARG A 77 19.71 -5.25 -10.24
CA ARG A 77 18.75 -5.35 -11.32
C ARG A 77 18.90 -6.70 -12.00
N ARG A 78 17.76 -7.32 -12.25
CA ARG A 78 17.71 -8.52 -13.07
C ARG A 78 17.99 -8.13 -14.53
N SER A 79 19.09 -8.63 -15.09
CA SER A 79 19.51 -8.31 -16.46
C SER A 79 18.94 -9.25 -17.54
N LYS A 80 18.40 -10.39 -17.12
CA LYS A 80 17.86 -11.42 -18.02
C LYS A 80 16.38 -11.67 -17.72
N PRO A 81 15.55 -11.96 -18.73
CA PRO A 81 14.19 -12.44 -18.50
C PRO A 81 14.14 -13.65 -17.56
N PHE A 82 12.97 -13.87 -16.96
CA PHE A 82 12.70 -15.12 -16.25
C PHE A 82 12.73 -16.28 -17.24
N SER A 83 13.53 -17.30 -16.94
CA SER A 83 13.51 -18.55 -17.68
C SER A 83 12.18 -19.28 -17.43
N ASP A 84 11.78 -20.14 -18.36
CA ASP A 84 10.55 -20.91 -18.20
C ASP A 84 10.59 -21.81 -16.96
N ALA A 85 11.77 -22.27 -16.55
CA ALA A 85 11.96 -23.02 -15.30
C ALA A 85 11.75 -22.16 -14.05
N GLU A 86 12.23 -20.91 -14.04
CA GLU A 86 11.97 -19.97 -12.94
C GLU A 86 10.49 -19.61 -12.85
N ILE A 87 9.83 -19.38 -14.00
CA ILE A 87 8.38 -19.13 -14.06
C ILE A 87 7.61 -20.33 -13.50
N GLN A 88 7.93 -21.54 -13.96
CA GLN A 88 7.28 -22.77 -13.52
C GLN A 88 7.46 -23.00 -12.01
N LYS A 89 8.70 -22.89 -11.53
CA LYS A 89 8.99 -23.00 -10.09
C LYS A 89 8.27 -21.91 -9.29
N GLY A 90 8.25 -20.69 -9.79
CA GLY A 90 7.54 -19.60 -9.13
C GLY A 90 6.05 -19.87 -8.98
N ILE A 91 5.42 -20.47 -9.99
CA ILE A 91 4.02 -20.92 -9.92
C ILE A 91 3.83 -22.02 -8.87
N GLU A 92 4.76 -22.97 -8.79
CA GLU A 92 4.76 -24.02 -7.77
C GLU A 92 4.92 -23.44 -6.36
N ASP A 93 5.80 -22.44 -6.18
CA ASP A 93 6.11 -21.84 -4.88
C ASP A 93 4.90 -21.13 -4.24
N PHE A 94 3.99 -20.55 -5.03
CA PHE A 94 2.74 -19.95 -4.52
C PHE A 94 1.52 -20.89 -4.59
N THR A 95 1.68 -22.11 -5.10
CA THR A 95 0.62 -23.11 -5.10
C THR A 95 0.77 -24.02 -3.87
N PRO A 96 -0.21 -24.10 -2.95
CA PRO A 96 -0.06 -24.92 -1.76
C PRO A 96 0.17 -26.40 -2.09
N VAL A 97 1.17 -27.03 -1.45
CA VAL A 97 1.55 -28.44 -1.68
C VAL A 97 0.40 -29.42 -1.47
N HIS A 98 -0.55 -29.06 -0.60
CA HIS A 98 -1.71 -29.87 -0.26
C HIS A 98 -3.02 -29.27 -0.79
N ASP A 99 -2.96 -28.47 -1.85
CA ASP A 99 -4.17 -27.92 -2.44
C ASP A 99 -5.04 -29.02 -3.03
N SER A 100 -6.31 -29.02 -2.66
CA SER A 100 -7.26 -30.03 -3.13
C SER A 100 -7.51 -29.81 -4.62
N LYS A 101 -7.52 -30.89 -5.39
CA LYS A 101 -7.97 -30.80 -6.77
C LYS A 101 -9.48 -30.79 -6.82
N ILE A 102 -10.05 -29.80 -7.48
CA ILE A 102 -11.49 -29.71 -7.70
C ILE A 102 -11.79 -29.63 -9.19
N ARG A 103 -12.96 -30.14 -9.57
CA ARG A 103 -13.48 -29.93 -10.92
C ARG A 103 -14.25 -28.61 -10.97
N LYS A 104 -13.96 -27.76 -11.96
CA LYS A 104 -14.61 -26.46 -12.14
C LYS A 104 -14.84 -26.18 -13.63
N ASP A 105 -16.03 -25.67 -13.97
CA ASP A 105 -16.27 -25.06 -15.28
C ASP A 105 -15.85 -23.59 -15.21
N LEU A 106 -14.91 -23.19 -16.07
CA LEU A 106 -14.45 -21.82 -16.20
C LEU A 106 -14.71 -21.33 -17.62
N PHE A 107 -15.82 -20.62 -17.81
CA PHE A 107 -16.17 -19.98 -19.08
C PHE A 107 -16.19 -20.97 -20.26
N GLY A 108 -16.73 -22.18 -20.04
CA GLY A 108 -16.79 -23.27 -21.03
C GLY A 108 -15.61 -24.25 -20.97
N LEU A 109 -14.62 -24.02 -20.09
CA LEU A 109 -13.51 -24.93 -19.86
C LEU A 109 -13.79 -25.85 -18.68
N GLN A 110 -13.85 -27.16 -18.93
CA GLN A 110 -14.05 -28.18 -17.90
C GLN A 110 -12.68 -28.65 -17.37
N LEU A 111 -12.28 -28.12 -16.21
CA LEU A 111 -10.94 -28.29 -15.64
C LEU A 111 -10.96 -29.04 -14.31
N GLU A 112 -9.87 -29.73 -14.01
CA GLU A 112 -9.62 -30.41 -12.73
C GLU A 112 -8.18 -30.12 -12.27
N ASP A 113 -8.03 -29.20 -11.33
CA ASP A 113 -6.72 -28.71 -10.87
C ASP A 113 -6.81 -28.15 -9.43
N SER A 114 -5.68 -27.66 -8.91
CA SER A 114 -5.60 -26.92 -7.64
C SER A 114 -6.62 -25.77 -7.60
N VAL A 115 -7.31 -25.60 -6.46
CA VAL A 115 -8.25 -24.50 -6.23
C VAL A 115 -7.59 -23.15 -6.51
N HIS A 116 -6.35 -22.98 -6.05
CA HIS A 116 -5.58 -21.75 -6.24
C HIS A 116 -5.31 -21.46 -7.72
N LEU A 117 -4.84 -22.45 -8.48
CA LEU A 117 -4.58 -22.27 -9.92
C LEU A 117 -5.88 -21.98 -10.70
N LEU A 118 -6.99 -22.60 -10.32
CA LEU A 118 -8.30 -22.35 -10.93
C LEU A 118 -8.78 -20.92 -10.66
N ASP A 119 -8.57 -20.39 -9.46
CA ASP A 119 -8.89 -18.99 -9.11
C ASP A 119 -8.04 -18.00 -9.94
N LEU A 120 -6.73 -18.23 -10.05
CA LEU A 120 -5.86 -17.39 -10.87
C LEU A 120 -6.25 -17.43 -12.35
N LEU A 121 -6.57 -18.61 -12.89
CA LEU A 121 -7.04 -18.72 -14.27
C LEU A 121 -8.37 -17.99 -14.48
N GLU A 122 -9.31 -18.13 -13.55
CA GLU A 122 -10.59 -17.43 -13.61
C GLU A 122 -10.39 -15.92 -13.68
N LYS A 123 -9.50 -15.36 -12.86
CA LYS A 123 -9.14 -13.93 -12.87
C LYS A 123 -8.54 -13.51 -14.21
N LEU A 124 -7.64 -14.31 -14.81
CA LEU A 124 -7.10 -14.02 -16.14
C LEU A 124 -8.16 -14.04 -17.26
N LEU A 125 -9.21 -14.87 -17.14
CA LEU A 125 -10.23 -15.02 -18.19
C LEU A 125 -11.48 -14.15 -17.97
N ARG A 126 -11.69 -13.68 -16.74
CA ARG A 126 -12.87 -12.89 -16.36
C ARG A 126 -12.78 -11.48 -16.90
N PHE A 127 -13.77 -11.09 -17.70
CA PHE A 127 -13.93 -9.73 -18.16
C PHE A 127 -14.24 -8.79 -16.98
N LYS A 128 -13.51 -7.66 -16.91
CA LYS A 128 -13.78 -6.58 -15.98
C LYS A 128 -14.08 -5.30 -16.79
N PRO A 129 -15.28 -4.74 -16.65
CA PRO A 129 -15.57 -3.46 -17.28
C PRO A 129 -14.69 -2.39 -16.62
N PRO A 130 -14.29 -1.34 -17.38
CA PRO A 130 -13.67 -0.16 -16.79
C PRO A 130 -14.50 0.35 -15.61
N ILE A 131 -13.85 0.90 -14.57
CA ILE A 131 -14.50 1.32 -13.31
C ILE A 131 -15.71 2.25 -13.53
N PHE A 132 -15.73 2.99 -14.65
CA PHE A 132 -16.79 3.94 -15.00
C PHE A 132 -17.70 3.49 -16.13
N ALA A 133 -17.47 2.30 -16.69
CA ALA A 133 -18.28 1.75 -17.75
C ALA A 133 -19.46 0.94 -17.15
N ASN A 134 -20.68 1.31 -17.52
CA ASN A 134 -21.87 0.51 -17.24
C ASN A 134 -22.03 -0.58 -18.32
N GLU A 135 -21.01 -1.41 -18.48
CA GLU A 135 -21.03 -2.50 -19.45
C GLU A 135 -21.60 -3.78 -18.83
N ASP A 136 -22.36 -4.52 -19.64
CA ASP A 136 -22.86 -5.83 -19.25
C ASP A 136 -21.71 -6.86 -19.29
N VAL A 137 -21.24 -7.23 -18.09
CA VAL A 137 -20.18 -8.23 -17.91
C VAL A 137 -20.53 -9.54 -18.61
N GLY A 138 -21.80 -9.96 -18.59
CA GLY A 138 -22.23 -11.22 -19.20
C GLY A 138 -22.16 -11.19 -20.71
N ALA A 139 -22.52 -10.06 -21.33
CA ALA A 139 -22.46 -9.89 -22.78
C ALA A 139 -21.03 -9.86 -23.33
N ASN A 140 -20.08 -9.32 -22.55
CA ASN A 140 -18.68 -9.18 -22.94
C ASN A 140 -17.79 -10.34 -22.47
N GLN A 141 -18.29 -11.22 -21.61
CA GLN A 141 -17.54 -12.39 -21.15
C GLN A 141 -17.36 -13.41 -22.27
N LYS A 142 -16.11 -13.59 -22.71
CA LYS A 142 -15.74 -14.59 -23.71
C LYS A 142 -15.87 -16.00 -23.14
N THR A 143 -16.34 -16.93 -23.97
CA THR A 143 -16.26 -18.39 -23.72
C THR A 143 -15.08 -18.99 -24.46
N PHE A 144 -14.52 -20.05 -23.90
CA PHE A 144 -13.32 -20.70 -24.40
C PHE A 144 -13.57 -22.19 -24.61
N SER A 145 -12.86 -22.79 -25.58
CA SER A 145 -12.88 -24.23 -25.82
C SER A 145 -11.45 -24.74 -25.93
N SER A 146 -11.15 -25.81 -25.21
CA SER A 146 -9.86 -26.49 -25.22
C SER A 146 -10.03 -27.93 -24.77
N ASP A 147 -9.18 -28.82 -25.28
CA ASP A 147 -9.11 -30.22 -24.81
C ASP A 147 -8.33 -30.35 -23.49
N CYS A 148 -7.69 -29.27 -23.05
CA CYS A 148 -6.96 -29.19 -21.80
C CYS A 148 -7.84 -29.44 -20.57
N LYS A 149 -7.28 -30.17 -19.59
CA LYS A 149 -7.94 -30.48 -18.32
C LYS A 149 -7.30 -29.80 -17.10
N THR A 150 -6.11 -29.24 -17.27
CA THR A 150 -5.36 -28.55 -16.20
C THR A 150 -5.14 -27.10 -16.57
N VAL A 151 -4.97 -26.23 -15.57
CA VAL A 151 -4.74 -24.80 -15.75
C VAL A 151 -3.47 -24.56 -16.58
N MET A 152 -2.38 -25.28 -16.27
CA MET A 152 -1.13 -25.14 -17.00
C MET A 152 -1.22 -25.56 -18.48
N CYS A 153 -2.10 -26.51 -18.80
CA CYS A 153 -2.37 -26.86 -20.20
C CYS A 153 -3.14 -25.71 -20.89
N VAL A 154 -4.22 -25.22 -20.26
CA VAL A 154 -5.06 -24.13 -20.80
C VAL A 154 -4.25 -22.87 -21.07
N VAL A 155 -3.43 -22.41 -20.12
CA VAL A 155 -2.66 -21.17 -20.34
C VAL A 155 -1.61 -21.33 -21.45
N LYS A 156 -1.13 -22.56 -21.71
CA LYS A 156 -0.20 -22.83 -22.81
C LYS A 156 -0.90 -23.02 -24.15
N ASP A 157 -2.23 -23.15 -24.18
CA ASP A 157 -3.00 -23.32 -25.41
C ASP A 157 -2.85 -22.08 -26.31
N PRO A 158 -2.38 -22.23 -27.56
CA PRO A 158 -2.22 -21.10 -28.50
C PRO A 158 -3.54 -20.41 -28.86
N LYS A 159 -4.70 -21.04 -28.64
CA LYS A 159 -6.03 -20.42 -28.86
C LYS A 159 -6.42 -19.46 -27.73
N ILE A 160 -5.71 -19.50 -26.59
CA ILE A 160 -6.00 -18.69 -25.41
C ILE A 160 -4.85 -17.69 -25.18
N PHE A 161 -3.68 -18.15 -24.71
CA PHE A 161 -2.51 -17.28 -24.51
C PHE A 161 -1.25 -17.78 -25.20
N GLY A 162 -1.10 -19.09 -25.36
CA GLY A 162 0.09 -19.72 -25.92
C GLY A 162 1.21 -19.98 -24.92
N ALA A 163 2.10 -20.91 -25.29
CA ALA A 163 3.07 -21.51 -24.38
C ALA A 163 4.08 -20.54 -23.74
N LYS A 164 4.33 -19.38 -24.36
CA LYS A 164 5.26 -18.37 -23.83
C LYS A 164 4.57 -17.35 -22.91
N LEU A 165 3.43 -16.82 -23.34
CA LEU A 165 2.75 -15.72 -22.65
C LEU A 165 1.92 -16.21 -21.46
N GLY A 166 1.12 -17.27 -21.64
CA GLY A 166 0.18 -17.71 -20.60
C GLY A 166 0.81 -18.03 -19.25
N PRO A 167 1.88 -18.85 -19.18
CA PRO A 167 2.58 -19.10 -17.91
C PRO A 167 3.13 -17.83 -17.26
N ARG A 168 3.60 -16.86 -18.06
CA ARG A 168 4.11 -15.57 -17.54
C ARG A 168 2.99 -14.70 -16.96
N LEU A 169 1.82 -14.67 -17.60
CA LEU A 169 0.64 -13.99 -17.06
C LEU A 169 0.16 -14.62 -15.75
N LEU A 170 0.14 -15.96 -15.69
CA LEU A 170 -0.24 -16.69 -14.48
C LEU A 170 0.76 -16.45 -13.34
N PHE A 171 2.06 -16.50 -13.65
CA PHE A 171 3.12 -16.16 -12.71
C PHE A 171 3.03 -14.70 -12.25
N MET A 172 2.80 -13.75 -13.15
CA MET A 172 2.65 -12.33 -12.82
C MET A 172 1.50 -12.11 -11.84
N LEU A 173 0.35 -12.73 -12.11
CA LEU A 173 -0.83 -12.61 -11.27
C LEU A 173 -0.63 -13.26 -9.91
N GLY A 174 -0.12 -14.49 -9.86
CA GLY A 174 0.10 -15.19 -8.59
C GLY A 174 1.22 -14.58 -7.74
N ARG A 175 2.31 -14.15 -8.37
CA ARG A 175 3.50 -13.64 -7.66
C ARG A 175 3.39 -12.18 -7.25
N TYR A 176 2.83 -11.34 -8.12
CA TYR A 176 2.81 -9.88 -7.95
C TYR A 176 1.40 -9.28 -7.83
N GLY A 177 0.35 -10.07 -8.05
CA GLY A 177 -1.04 -9.60 -7.96
C GLY A 177 -1.55 -8.87 -9.20
N PHE A 178 -0.75 -8.81 -10.28
CA PHE A 178 -1.10 -8.06 -11.48
C PHE A 178 -1.67 -8.93 -12.60
N ASN A 179 -2.82 -8.53 -13.13
CA ASN A 179 -3.49 -9.16 -14.24
C ASN A 179 -3.13 -8.46 -15.55
N GLY A 180 -2.32 -9.14 -16.36
CA GLY A 180 -1.95 -8.69 -17.71
C GLY A 180 -2.76 -9.30 -18.83
N SER A 181 -3.88 -9.96 -18.52
CA SER A 181 -4.71 -10.56 -19.55
C SER A 181 -5.47 -9.50 -20.34
N ALA A 182 -5.39 -9.60 -21.67
CA ALA A 182 -6.23 -8.84 -22.58
C ALA A 182 -7.71 -9.25 -22.51
N TYR A 183 -8.03 -10.42 -21.93
CA TYR A 183 -9.43 -10.83 -21.73
C TYR A 183 -10.07 -10.14 -20.54
N ALA A 184 -9.27 -9.63 -19.60
CA ALA A 184 -9.77 -8.95 -18.42
C ALA A 184 -10.24 -7.51 -18.71
N ASN A 185 -9.86 -6.92 -19.85
CA ASN A 185 -10.21 -5.54 -20.20
C ASN A 185 -10.39 -5.38 -21.72
N ALA A 186 -11.55 -4.86 -22.14
CA ALA A 186 -11.92 -4.72 -23.56
C ALA A 186 -10.97 -3.81 -24.34
N ASP A 187 -10.27 -2.89 -23.67
CA ASP A 187 -9.35 -1.94 -24.29
C ASP A 187 -7.88 -2.36 -24.19
N SER A 188 -7.64 -3.60 -23.77
CA SER A 188 -6.31 -4.17 -23.69
C SER A 188 -6.00 -5.08 -24.86
N ASP A 189 -4.77 -4.99 -25.34
CA ASP A 189 -4.18 -5.92 -26.28
C ASP A 189 -3.31 -6.95 -25.56
N GLN A 190 -3.05 -8.07 -26.24
CA GLN A 190 -2.12 -9.07 -25.72
C GLN A 190 -0.69 -8.51 -25.72
N TRP A 191 0.02 -8.72 -24.62
CA TRP A 191 1.46 -8.52 -24.53
C TRP A 191 2.19 -9.45 -25.49
N SER A 192 3.23 -8.97 -26.16
CA SER A 192 4.19 -9.86 -26.79
C SER A 192 5.08 -10.53 -25.72
N PRO A 193 5.69 -11.70 -26.00
CA PRO A 193 6.58 -12.36 -25.05
C PRO A 193 7.72 -11.47 -24.53
N ARG A 194 8.25 -10.58 -25.39
CA ARG A 194 9.32 -9.65 -25.00
C ARG A 194 8.82 -8.56 -24.05
N GLU A 195 7.63 -8.03 -24.32
CA GLU A 195 7.06 -6.96 -23.50
C GLU A 195 6.73 -7.47 -22.10
N ILE A 196 6.11 -8.65 -21.99
CA ILE A 196 5.80 -9.23 -20.68
C ILE A 196 7.08 -9.56 -19.89
N ASP A 197 8.18 -9.92 -20.57
CA ASP A 197 9.48 -10.11 -19.92
C ASP A 197 10.01 -8.79 -19.33
N ASP A 198 9.84 -7.67 -20.04
CA ASP A 198 10.22 -6.34 -19.53
C ASP A 198 9.35 -5.91 -18.36
N VAL A 199 8.04 -6.19 -18.40
CA VAL A 199 7.12 -5.96 -17.27
C VAL A 199 7.55 -6.76 -16.05
N LEU A 200 7.83 -8.06 -16.22
CA LEU A 200 8.24 -8.93 -15.12
C LEU A 200 9.57 -8.49 -14.51
N ILE A 201 10.53 -8.02 -15.32
CA ILE A 201 11.78 -7.46 -14.79
C ILE A 201 11.52 -6.20 -13.97
N GLY A 202 10.71 -5.26 -14.48
CA GLY A 202 10.34 -4.04 -13.74
C GLY A 202 9.62 -4.33 -12.41
N LEU A 203 8.68 -5.29 -12.41
CA LEU A 203 8.01 -5.72 -11.17
C LEU A 203 8.98 -6.39 -10.18
N SER A 204 9.96 -7.13 -10.68
CA SER A 204 10.96 -7.81 -9.84
C SER A 204 11.96 -6.88 -9.17
N ASP A 205 12.00 -5.61 -9.57
CA ASP A 205 12.86 -4.60 -8.95
C ASP A 205 12.32 -4.08 -7.60
N TYR A 206 11.09 -4.46 -7.22
CA TYR A 206 10.54 -4.24 -5.88
C TYR A 206 10.82 -5.39 -4.92
N PRO A 207 10.91 -5.12 -3.60
CA PRO A 207 11.04 -6.17 -2.60
C PRO A 207 9.84 -7.12 -2.62
N ALA A 208 10.09 -8.40 -2.38
CA ALA A 208 9.03 -9.39 -2.27
C ALA A 208 8.02 -9.10 -1.14
N SER A 209 8.41 -8.32 -0.12
CA SER A 209 7.58 -7.99 1.04
C SER A 209 6.47 -6.97 0.74
N ILE A 210 6.59 -6.18 -0.33
CA ILE A 210 5.59 -5.17 -0.68
C ILE A 210 4.56 -5.65 -1.71
N LEU A 211 4.81 -6.77 -2.39
CA LEU A 211 3.93 -7.33 -3.41
C LEU A 211 3.39 -8.71 -2.99
N PRO A 212 2.11 -9.03 -3.26
CA PRO A 212 1.11 -8.20 -3.96
C PRO A 212 0.48 -7.12 -3.05
N LEU A 213 0.19 -5.94 -3.60
CA LEU A 213 -0.56 -4.88 -2.90
C LEU A 213 -2.07 -5.18 -2.87
N GLU A 214 -2.57 -5.66 -4.01
CA GLU A 214 -3.96 -6.01 -4.27
C GLU A 214 -3.95 -7.25 -5.15
N SER A 215 -4.90 -8.16 -4.94
CA SER A 215 -5.08 -9.27 -5.86
C SER A 215 -5.79 -8.80 -7.13
N ASP A 216 -5.31 -9.22 -8.29
CA ASP A 216 -6.01 -9.07 -9.57
C ASP A 216 -6.17 -7.60 -10.03
N ARG A 217 -5.13 -6.80 -9.79
CA ARG A 217 -5.01 -5.42 -10.27
C ARG A 217 -4.59 -5.40 -11.73
N GLN A 218 -5.23 -4.59 -12.57
CA GLN A 218 -4.92 -4.55 -14.00
C GLN A 218 -3.50 -3.99 -14.25
N LEU A 219 -2.76 -4.64 -15.16
CA LEU A 219 -1.50 -4.14 -15.75
C LEU A 219 -1.53 -4.50 -17.24
N SER A 220 -1.98 -3.57 -18.08
CA SER A 220 -2.37 -3.85 -19.46
C SER A 220 -1.53 -3.13 -20.49
N HIS A 221 -1.41 -3.71 -21.68
CA HIS A 221 -1.06 -2.97 -22.89
C HIS A 221 -2.35 -2.46 -23.52
N TYR A 222 -2.46 -1.16 -23.79
CA TYR A 222 -3.63 -0.60 -24.48
C TYR A 222 -3.70 -1.11 -25.93
N LYS A 223 -4.89 -1.08 -26.53
CA LYS A 223 -5.10 -1.43 -27.94
C LYS A 223 -4.07 -0.74 -28.86
N ARG A 224 -3.37 -1.55 -29.66
CA ARG A 224 -2.34 -1.07 -30.58
C ARG A 224 -2.92 -0.29 -31.76
N GLY A 225 -2.14 0.64 -32.28
CA GLY A 225 -2.47 1.44 -33.46
C GLY A 225 -3.33 2.68 -33.15
N LEU A 226 -3.50 3.01 -31.86
CA LEU A 226 -4.25 4.19 -31.43
C LEU A 226 -3.36 5.42 -31.15
N ASN A 227 -2.04 5.31 -31.40
CA ASN A 227 -1.09 6.43 -31.42
C ASN A 227 -1.22 7.41 -30.25
N SER A 228 -1.20 6.88 -29.02
CA SER A 228 -1.10 7.72 -27.81
C SER A 228 0.31 8.31 -27.70
N LYS A 229 0.41 9.60 -27.36
CA LYS A 229 1.69 10.24 -27.03
C LYS A 229 2.20 9.87 -25.64
N ASN A 230 1.33 9.33 -24.79
CA ASN A 230 1.70 8.91 -23.44
C ASN A 230 2.40 7.54 -23.52
N VAL A 231 3.43 7.37 -22.71
CA VAL A 231 4.15 6.08 -22.58
C VAL A 231 3.32 5.11 -21.76
N ALA A 232 2.91 5.54 -20.56
CA ALA A 232 2.03 4.80 -19.69
C ALA A 232 1.16 5.77 -18.87
N ASN A 233 0.41 5.24 -17.90
CA ASN A 233 -0.38 6.03 -16.95
C ASN A 233 -0.39 5.37 -15.56
N ALA A 234 -0.86 6.10 -14.55
CA ALA A 234 -0.92 5.66 -13.15
C ALA A 234 -1.84 4.44 -12.89
N MET A 235 -2.61 3.97 -13.88
CA MET A 235 -3.33 2.68 -13.83
C MET A 235 -2.48 1.51 -14.35
N ILE A 236 -1.20 1.76 -14.63
CA ILE A 236 -0.22 0.86 -15.27
C ILE A 236 -0.73 0.32 -16.61
N THR A 237 -1.28 1.21 -17.43
CA THR A 237 -1.58 0.92 -18.84
C THR A 237 -0.43 1.41 -19.71
N ALA A 238 0.28 0.51 -20.39
CA ALA A 238 1.28 0.86 -21.41
C ALA A 238 0.59 1.18 -22.75
N PHE A 239 1.13 2.13 -23.51
CA PHE A 239 0.63 2.49 -24.85
C PHE A 239 1.71 2.29 -25.92
N ASP A 240 1.34 2.40 -27.20
CA ASP A 240 2.25 2.23 -28.35
C ASP A 240 3.59 2.97 -28.25
N SER A 241 3.63 4.15 -27.62
CA SER A 241 4.89 4.89 -27.47
C SER A 241 5.89 4.20 -26.53
N TRP A 242 5.41 3.37 -25.59
CA TRP A 242 6.25 2.52 -24.73
C TRP A 242 7.00 1.45 -25.54
N ASP A 243 6.39 0.88 -26.58
CA ASP A 243 7.03 -0.12 -27.45
C ASP A 243 8.27 0.45 -28.16
N THR A 244 8.27 1.76 -28.42
CA THR A 244 9.38 2.46 -29.10
C THR A 244 10.58 2.74 -28.21
N LEU A 245 10.46 2.55 -26.90
CA LEU A 245 11.53 2.82 -25.94
C LEU A 245 12.59 1.72 -25.94
N ASP A 246 13.79 2.08 -25.47
CA ASP A 246 14.80 1.08 -25.11
C ASP A 246 14.28 0.17 -23.99
N GLN A 247 14.82 -1.06 -23.93
CA GLN A 247 14.40 -2.05 -22.96
C GLN A 247 14.50 -1.54 -21.52
N GLU A 248 15.59 -0.84 -21.20
CA GLU A 248 15.81 -0.24 -19.89
C GLU A 248 14.73 0.79 -19.55
N TYR A 249 14.34 1.65 -20.49
CA TYR A 249 13.29 2.63 -20.25
C TYR A 249 11.92 1.97 -20.10
N ARG A 250 11.63 0.92 -20.86
CA ARG A 250 10.39 0.16 -20.68
C ARG A 250 10.26 -0.38 -19.26
N GLN A 251 11.35 -0.97 -18.74
CA GLN A 251 11.40 -1.49 -17.38
C GLN A 251 11.31 -0.38 -16.33
N SER A 252 12.03 0.73 -16.52
CA SER A 252 11.96 1.86 -15.59
C SER A 252 10.60 2.54 -15.59
N THR A 253 9.88 2.55 -16.71
CA THR A 253 8.47 3.00 -16.75
C THR A 253 7.60 2.11 -15.87
N ILE A 254 7.79 0.79 -15.87
CA ILE A 254 7.01 -0.08 -14.98
C ILE A 254 7.29 0.24 -13.50
N VAL A 255 8.56 0.51 -13.15
CA VAL A 255 8.92 0.98 -11.81
C VAL A 255 8.30 2.37 -11.50
N HIS A 256 8.29 3.28 -12.47
CA HIS A 256 7.63 4.57 -12.29
C HIS A 256 6.13 4.40 -11.97
N GLU A 257 5.40 3.65 -12.79
CA GLU A 257 3.96 3.48 -12.61
C GLU A 257 3.61 2.67 -11.35
N MET A 258 4.46 1.72 -10.97
CA MET A 258 4.35 1.04 -9.69
C MET A 258 4.57 1.99 -8.51
N GLY A 259 5.42 3.01 -8.66
CA GLY A 259 5.56 4.11 -7.70
C GLY A 259 4.22 4.79 -7.42
N HIS A 260 3.45 5.13 -8.46
CA HIS A 260 2.09 5.67 -8.33
C HIS A 260 1.12 4.68 -7.67
N VAL A 261 1.21 3.39 -8.00
CA VAL A 261 0.32 2.39 -7.40
C VAL A 261 0.58 2.22 -5.90
N ILE A 262 1.83 2.14 -5.49
CA ILE A 262 2.23 2.06 -4.08
C ILE A 262 1.84 3.34 -3.34
N SER A 263 2.14 4.51 -3.92
CA SER A 263 1.84 5.79 -3.30
C SER A 263 0.34 5.99 -3.09
N MET A 264 -0.51 5.59 -4.04
CA MET A 264 -1.96 5.67 -3.90
C MET A 264 -2.49 4.68 -2.86
N HIS A 265 -1.97 3.45 -2.84
CA HIS A 265 -2.39 2.41 -1.89
C HIS A 265 -2.12 2.83 -0.44
N TYR A 266 -0.95 3.39 -0.18
CA TYR A 266 -0.53 3.86 1.16
C TYR A 266 -0.74 5.35 1.42
N LYS A 267 -1.28 6.10 0.43
CA LYS A 267 -1.52 7.56 0.47
C LYS A 267 -0.26 8.39 0.76
N LEU A 268 0.86 8.04 0.13
CA LEU A 268 2.18 8.62 0.40
C LEU A 268 2.43 9.93 -0.37
N GLU A 269 2.07 9.98 -1.65
CA GLU A 269 2.39 11.09 -2.58
C GLU A 269 1.75 12.45 -2.22
N TYR A 270 0.70 12.45 -1.40
CA TYR A 270 0.08 13.66 -0.84
C TYR A 270 0.11 13.67 0.68
N SER A 271 0.93 12.83 1.29
CA SER A 271 1.17 12.88 2.74
C SER A 271 1.85 14.20 3.11
N SER A 272 1.55 14.72 4.30
CA SER A 272 2.20 15.94 4.81
C SER A 272 3.72 15.80 4.88
N GLU A 273 4.20 14.59 5.17
CA GLU A 273 5.63 14.27 5.19
C GLU A 273 6.25 14.43 3.80
N TRP A 274 5.70 13.77 2.77
CA TRP A 274 6.20 13.86 1.41
C TRP A 274 6.19 15.29 0.86
N LEU A 275 5.06 16.00 1.03
CA LEU A 275 4.91 17.38 0.55
C LEU A 275 5.96 18.31 1.16
N ARG A 276 6.32 18.11 2.43
CA ARG A 276 7.36 18.89 3.12
C ARG A 276 8.75 18.69 2.52
N LEU A 277 9.09 17.52 1.98
CA LEU A 277 10.45 17.22 1.50
C LEU A 277 10.87 18.06 0.27
N SER A 278 9.89 18.47 -0.53
CA SER A 278 10.08 19.35 -1.69
C SER A 278 9.44 20.73 -1.54
N ASP A 279 8.94 21.05 -0.33
CA ASP A 279 8.19 22.27 -0.05
C ASP A 279 7.02 22.48 -1.03
N TRP A 280 6.27 21.40 -1.31
CA TRP A 280 5.07 21.44 -2.13
C TRP A 280 3.96 22.20 -1.39
N LYS A 281 3.51 23.32 -1.94
CA LYS A 281 2.52 24.20 -1.34
C LYS A 281 1.23 24.23 -2.14
N GLU A 282 0.10 24.07 -1.46
CA GLU A 282 -1.20 24.34 -2.06
C GLU A 282 -1.47 25.85 -2.06
N ARG A 283 -1.73 26.39 -3.25
CA ARG A 283 -2.11 27.78 -3.47
C ARG A 283 -3.49 27.82 -4.12
N THR A 284 -4.42 28.52 -3.49
CA THR A 284 -5.70 28.84 -4.12
C THR A 284 -5.54 30.06 -5.02
N THR A 285 -5.84 29.88 -6.30
CA THR A 285 -5.90 30.96 -7.29
C THR A 285 -7.35 31.14 -7.75
N ILE A 286 -7.76 32.36 -8.03
CA ILE A 286 -9.09 32.62 -8.61
C ILE A 286 -8.92 32.80 -10.12
N LYS A 287 -9.46 31.88 -10.92
CA LYS A 287 -9.49 31.99 -12.40
C LYS A 287 -10.93 32.03 -12.87
N ASN A 288 -11.32 33.12 -13.56
CA ASN A 288 -12.69 33.37 -14.04
C ASN A 288 -13.75 33.29 -12.93
N GLY A 289 -13.46 33.88 -11.76
CA GLY A 289 -14.35 33.86 -10.60
C GLY A 289 -14.51 32.50 -9.90
N LYS A 290 -13.75 31.47 -10.31
CA LYS A 290 -13.73 30.16 -9.67
C LYS A 290 -12.41 29.93 -8.96
N GLU A 291 -12.47 29.50 -7.71
CA GLU A 291 -11.30 29.02 -6.98
C GLU A 291 -10.73 27.78 -7.66
N ARG A 292 -9.42 27.77 -7.84
CA ARG A 292 -8.63 26.64 -8.32
C ARG A 292 -7.45 26.44 -7.37
N LYS A 293 -7.40 25.26 -6.78
CA LYS A 293 -6.24 24.79 -6.03
C LYS A 293 -5.14 24.43 -7.02
N GLN A 294 -3.97 25.03 -6.84
CA GLN A 294 -2.76 24.75 -7.60
C GLN A 294 -1.70 24.29 -6.60
N ILE A 295 -0.92 23.28 -6.95
CA ILE A 295 0.22 22.87 -6.14
C ILE A 295 1.48 23.46 -6.77
N GLU A 296 2.28 24.17 -5.98
CA GLU A 296 3.51 24.84 -6.39
C GLU A 296 4.72 24.20 -5.69
N LEU A 297 5.80 24.00 -6.44
CA LEU A 297 7.06 23.42 -5.96
C LEU A 297 7.93 24.49 -5.31
N GLY A 298 8.20 24.38 -4.01
CA GLY A 298 9.03 25.35 -3.27
C GLY A 298 10.54 25.05 -3.28
N ARG A 299 10.95 23.78 -3.42
CA ARG A 299 12.36 23.35 -3.42
C ARG A 299 12.72 22.54 -4.68
N PRO A 300 12.82 23.15 -5.88
CA PRO A 300 13.10 22.42 -7.12
C PRO A 300 14.42 21.62 -7.14
N SER A 301 15.42 22.03 -6.36
CA SER A 301 16.70 21.33 -6.22
C SER A 301 16.59 19.96 -5.56
N ALA A 302 15.50 19.69 -4.84
CA ALA A 302 15.24 18.41 -4.18
C ALA A 302 14.47 17.41 -5.04
N VAL A 303 14.12 17.78 -6.26
CA VAL A 303 13.46 16.90 -7.24
C VAL A 303 14.51 16.33 -8.18
N ILE A 304 14.43 15.03 -8.45
CA ILE A 304 15.49 14.31 -9.16
C ILE A 304 15.40 14.40 -10.69
N SER A 305 14.22 14.73 -11.25
CA SER A 305 14.01 14.85 -12.70
C SER A 305 13.12 16.03 -13.06
N MET A 306 13.12 16.46 -14.33
CA MET A 306 12.21 17.51 -14.79
C MET A 306 10.75 17.03 -14.73
N TYR A 307 10.52 15.73 -14.98
CA TYR A 307 9.17 15.18 -14.93
C TYR A 307 8.61 15.19 -13.49
N GLY A 308 9.44 14.88 -12.50
CA GLY A 308 9.06 14.97 -11.10
C GLY A 308 8.71 16.40 -10.63
N GLN A 309 9.14 17.44 -11.35
CA GLN A 309 8.78 18.83 -10.98
C GLN A 309 7.35 19.20 -11.35
N THR A 310 6.63 18.33 -12.06
CA THR A 310 5.28 18.64 -12.56
C THR A 310 4.24 18.63 -11.44
N ASN A 311 4.30 17.68 -10.51
CA ASN A 311 3.41 17.57 -9.35
C ASN A 311 3.98 16.57 -8.29
N PRO A 312 3.42 16.55 -7.06
CA PRO A 312 3.94 15.66 -6.00
C PRO A 312 3.89 14.16 -6.29
N ALA A 313 2.93 13.70 -7.09
CA ALA A 313 2.82 12.28 -7.46
C ALA A 313 3.95 11.88 -8.42
N GLU A 314 4.22 12.71 -9.43
CA GLU A 314 5.35 12.47 -10.35
C GLU A 314 6.70 12.60 -9.65
N ASP A 315 6.82 13.54 -8.69
CA ASP A 315 8.00 13.62 -7.82
C ASP A 315 8.23 12.31 -7.07
N PHE A 316 7.15 11.72 -6.53
CA PHE A 316 7.21 10.46 -5.81
C PHE A 316 7.65 9.31 -6.73
N ALA A 317 6.96 9.13 -7.86
CA ALA A 317 7.27 8.07 -8.80
C ALA A 317 8.69 8.18 -9.37
N GLU A 318 9.14 9.41 -9.70
CA GLU A 318 10.51 9.65 -10.16
C GLU A 318 11.55 9.47 -9.06
N ALA A 319 11.22 9.76 -7.80
CA ALA A 319 12.08 9.44 -6.67
C ALA A 319 12.19 7.92 -6.43
N VAL A 320 11.13 7.14 -6.67
CA VAL A 320 11.19 5.66 -6.62
C VAL A 320 12.13 5.12 -7.69
N VAL A 321 12.01 5.59 -8.94
CA VAL A 321 12.93 5.22 -10.04
C VAL A 321 14.36 5.67 -9.73
N GLY A 322 14.52 6.89 -9.23
CA GLY A 322 15.78 7.45 -8.78
C GLY A 322 16.43 6.60 -7.68
N TYR A 323 15.66 6.19 -6.67
CA TYR A 323 16.14 5.31 -5.61
C TYR A 323 16.63 3.97 -6.16
N ARG A 324 15.87 3.38 -7.10
CA ARG A 324 16.18 2.05 -7.63
C ARG A 324 17.38 2.04 -8.57
N TYR A 325 17.51 3.03 -9.45
CA TYR A 325 18.48 3.02 -10.55
C TYR A 325 19.56 4.10 -10.49
N ASN A 326 19.35 5.15 -9.70
CA ASN A 326 20.33 6.23 -9.50
C ASN A 326 20.37 6.72 -8.04
N PRO A 327 20.54 5.82 -7.05
CA PRO A 327 20.35 6.14 -5.63
C PRO A 327 21.32 7.21 -5.13
N HIS A 328 22.54 7.26 -5.67
CA HIS A 328 23.56 8.25 -5.31
C HIS A 328 23.10 9.67 -5.61
N VAL A 329 22.44 9.89 -6.75
CA VAL A 329 21.93 11.22 -7.13
C VAL A 329 20.73 11.61 -6.28
N LEU A 330 19.81 10.68 -6.00
CA LEU A 330 18.70 10.96 -5.08
C LEU A 330 19.21 11.34 -3.69
N LYS A 331 20.15 10.56 -3.15
CA LYS A 331 20.76 10.78 -1.84
C LYS A 331 21.51 12.12 -1.77
N ALA A 332 22.20 12.51 -2.84
CA ALA A 332 22.90 13.79 -2.92
C ALA A 332 21.94 15.00 -3.03
N LYS A 333 20.85 14.88 -3.82
CA LYS A 333 19.89 15.98 -4.02
C LYS A 333 18.91 16.16 -2.86
N SER A 334 18.44 15.06 -2.28
CA SER A 334 17.43 15.06 -1.23
C SER A 334 17.59 13.82 -0.36
N PRO A 335 18.56 13.80 0.58
CA PRO A 335 18.80 12.67 1.46
C PRO A 335 17.54 12.27 2.26
N GLU A 336 16.66 13.23 2.57
CA GLU A 336 15.42 12.96 3.27
C GLU A 336 14.42 12.15 2.42
N LYS A 337 14.37 12.39 1.10
CA LYS A 337 13.56 11.58 0.18
C LYS A 337 14.14 10.20 -0.02
N TYR A 338 15.46 10.14 -0.12
CA TYR A 338 16.18 8.87 -0.21
C TYR A 338 15.81 7.96 0.97
N GLU A 339 15.89 8.48 2.20
CA GLU A 339 15.53 7.73 3.41
C GLU A 339 14.03 7.40 3.44
N PHE A 340 13.16 8.34 3.07
CA PHE A 340 11.72 8.08 3.00
C PHE A 340 11.40 6.90 2.07
N ILE A 341 11.93 6.91 0.84
CA ILE A 341 11.67 5.85 -0.16
C ILE A 341 12.27 4.51 0.27
N LYS A 342 13.48 4.52 0.86
CA LYS A 342 14.12 3.32 1.43
C LYS A 342 13.20 2.61 2.41
N GLU A 343 12.68 3.35 3.39
CA GLU A 343 11.92 2.76 4.49
C GLU A 343 10.48 2.42 4.09
N THR A 344 9.84 3.25 3.27
CA THR A 344 8.40 3.09 2.95
C THR A 344 8.10 2.24 1.72
N VAL A 345 9.03 2.18 0.75
CA VAL A 345 8.82 1.47 -0.53
C VAL A 345 9.71 0.26 -0.66
N PHE A 346 10.96 0.35 -0.17
CA PHE A 346 11.97 -0.69 -0.36
C PHE A 346 12.31 -1.49 0.90
N ASP A 347 11.54 -1.36 1.99
CA ASP A 347 11.68 -2.16 3.22
C ASP A 347 13.13 -2.16 3.77
N GLY A 348 13.78 -0.99 3.70
CA GLY A 348 15.16 -0.81 4.17
C GLY A 348 16.25 -1.28 3.20
N LEU A 349 15.91 -1.91 2.06
CA LEU A 349 16.88 -2.39 1.07
C LEU A 349 17.62 -1.22 0.42
N GLU A 350 18.95 -1.29 0.36
CA GLU A 350 19.80 -0.26 -0.24
C GLU A 350 20.42 -0.72 -1.57
N TYR A 351 20.38 0.16 -2.58
CA TYR A 351 20.84 -0.13 -3.95
C TYR A 351 22.07 0.68 -4.36
N THR A 352 22.89 1.10 -3.39
CA THR A 352 24.11 1.87 -3.67
C THR A 352 25.27 0.99 -4.17
N SER A 353 25.25 -0.31 -3.88
CA SER A 353 26.20 -1.32 -4.37
C SER A 353 25.56 -2.71 -4.47
N ALA A 354 26.25 -3.69 -5.05
CA ALA A 354 25.75 -5.06 -5.16
C ALA A 354 25.64 -5.76 -3.79
N GLU A 355 26.53 -5.43 -2.87
CA GLU A 355 26.58 -5.96 -1.50
C GLU A 355 25.39 -5.46 -0.66
N ALA A 356 24.98 -4.21 -0.88
CA ALA A 356 23.88 -3.58 -0.15
C ALA A 356 22.51 -4.22 -0.41
N CYS A 357 22.35 -4.94 -1.53
CA CYS A 357 21.08 -5.56 -1.90
C CYS A 357 20.79 -6.89 -1.24
N ASN A 358 21.74 -7.42 -0.48
CA ASN A 358 21.52 -8.63 0.31
C ASN A 358 21.72 -8.27 1.79
N PRO A 359 20.84 -7.43 2.38
CA PRO A 359 20.93 -7.22 3.81
C PRO A 359 20.67 -8.58 4.45
N SER A 360 21.71 -9.13 5.06
CA SER A 360 21.60 -10.26 5.98
C SER A 360 20.36 -9.99 6.83
N ARG A 361 19.35 -10.88 6.73
CA ARG A 361 17.93 -10.81 7.20
C ARG A 361 17.67 -10.25 8.61
N THR A 362 18.27 -9.14 9.00
CA THR A 362 18.41 -8.78 10.42
C THR A 362 17.37 -7.74 10.84
N ASN A 363 16.67 -7.07 9.90
CA ASN A 363 16.06 -5.79 10.24
C ASN A 363 14.55 -5.64 10.12
N SER A 364 13.75 -6.62 9.67
CA SER A 364 12.28 -6.50 9.86
C SER A 364 11.89 -6.43 11.35
N ARG A 365 12.67 -7.12 12.20
CA ARG A 365 12.59 -6.99 13.67
C ARG A 365 13.12 -5.64 14.18
N GLN A 366 14.15 -5.08 13.54
CA GLN A 366 14.69 -3.77 13.93
C GLN A 366 13.82 -2.59 13.48
N VAL A 367 13.15 -2.68 12.34
CA VAL A 367 12.17 -1.68 11.87
C VAL A 367 10.98 -1.69 12.82
N LEU A 368 10.43 -2.88 13.14
CA LEU A 368 9.39 -3.01 14.18
C LEU A 368 9.87 -2.47 15.53
N ASP A 369 11.09 -2.81 15.98
CA ASP A 369 11.67 -2.28 17.23
C ASP A 369 11.96 -0.77 17.18
N ARG A 370 12.19 -0.17 16.00
CA ARG A 370 12.35 1.28 15.84
C ARG A 370 11.00 1.97 15.90
N THR A 371 9.97 1.40 15.28
CA THR A 371 8.60 1.89 15.39
C THR A 371 8.09 1.77 16.83
N THR A 372 8.39 0.67 17.52
CA THR A 372 8.10 0.48 18.95
C THR A 372 8.87 1.46 19.83
N ARG A 373 10.16 1.72 19.56
CA ARG A 373 10.94 2.71 20.34
C ARG A 373 10.54 4.16 20.09
N ALA A 374 10.18 4.52 18.85
CA ALA A 374 9.64 5.84 18.51
C ALA A 374 8.25 6.05 19.13
N ALA A 375 7.47 4.97 19.23
CA ALA A 375 6.22 4.95 19.95
C ALA A 375 6.42 5.09 21.46
N ASP A 376 7.40 4.39 22.05
CA ASP A 376 7.77 4.49 23.47
C ASP A 376 8.27 5.90 23.85
N GLN A 377 9.00 6.57 22.95
CA GLN A 377 9.43 7.96 23.14
C GLN A 377 8.28 8.97 22.99
N SER A 378 7.18 8.59 22.34
CA SER A 378 5.96 9.41 22.19
C SER A 378 4.95 9.21 23.31
N LEU A 379 5.18 8.28 24.26
CA LEU A 379 4.31 8.01 25.42
C LEU A 379 4.33 9.10 26.52
N ALA A 380 4.96 10.25 26.28
CA ALA A 380 4.84 11.42 27.15
C ALA A 380 3.51 12.17 26.96
N ASP A 381 2.73 11.85 25.92
CA ASP A 381 1.40 12.41 25.65
C ASP A 381 0.29 11.35 25.83
N PRO A 382 -0.61 11.52 26.82
CA PRO A 382 -1.75 10.63 27.04
C PRO A 382 -2.70 10.50 25.84
N ALA A 383 -2.80 11.54 24.99
CA ALA A 383 -3.64 11.50 23.79
C ALA A 383 -3.01 10.65 22.68
N ALA A 384 -1.69 10.72 22.51
CA ALA A 384 -0.94 9.88 21.56
C ALA A 384 -0.93 8.40 22.01
N THR A 385 -0.86 8.16 23.33
CA THR A 385 -0.89 6.82 23.93
C THR A 385 -2.19 6.07 23.64
N SER A 386 -3.34 6.75 23.73
CA SER A 386 -4.64 6.14 23.41
C SER A 386 -4.76 5.76 21.92
N ALA A 387 -4.27 6.62 21.02
CA ALA A 387 -4.27 6.35 19.58
C ALA A 387 -3.32 5.19 19.22
N LEU A 388 -2.18 5.08 19.90
CA LEU A 388 -1.21 4.02 19.70
C LEU A 388 -1.72 2.66 20.20
N VAL A 389 -2.36 2.61 21.38
CA VAL A 389 -2.99 1.39 21.90
C VAL A 389 -4.07 0.88 20.94
N GLN A 390 -4.86 1.79 20.36
CA GLN A 390 -5.84 1.43 19.32
C GLN A 390 -5.18 0.90 18.04
N LEU A 391 -4.02 1.44 17.65
CA LEU A 391 -3.25 0.98 16.49
C LEU A 391 -2.65 -0.41 16.73
N VAL A 392 -2.09 -0.67 17.91
CA VAL A 392 -1.51 -1.97 18.30
C VAL A 392 -2.58 -3.05 18.40
N LEU A 393 -3.73 -2.75 19.03
CA LEU A 393 -4.87 -3.67 19.08
C LEU A 393 -5.41 -3.99 17.69
N LYS A 394 -5.43 -2.99 16.79
CA LYS A 394 -5.85 -3.17 15.40
C LYS A 394 -4.84 -4.00 14.59
N SER A 395 -3.55 -3.81 14.82
CA SER A 395 -2.48 -4.58 14.15
C SER A 395 -2.46 -6.03 14.61
N CYS A 396 -2.51 -6.28 15.92
CA CYS A 396 -2.53 -7.64 16.44
C CYS A 396 -3.85 -8.36 16.15
N GLY A 397 -4.98 -7.65 16.11
CA GLY A 397 -6.24 -8.22 15.63
C GLY A 397 -6.18 -8.61 14.16
N LYS A 398 -5.55 -7.77 13.32
CA LYS A 398 -5.36 -8.06 11.89
C LYS A 398 -4.45 -9.27 11.65
N GLU A 399 -3.31 -9.35 12.33
CA GLU A 399 -2.38 -10.48 12.17
C GLU A 399 -2.99 -11.83 12.59
N LEU A 400 -3.86 -11.81 13.60
CA LEU A 400 -4.60 -12.98 14.07
C LEU A 400 -5.68 -13.42 13.06
N ILE A 401 -6.31 -12.47 12.36
CA ILE A 401 -7.28 -12.72 11.28
C ILE A 401 -6.55 -13.23 10.02
N ASP A 402 -5.46 -12.59 9.63
CA ASP A 402 -4.66 -12.97 8.45
C ASP A 402 -4.05 -14.38 8.61
N GLN A 403 -3.70 -14.79 9.84
CA GLN A 403 -3.28 -16.16 10.15
C GLN A 403 -4.43 -17.17 10.13
N PHE A 404 -5.63 -16.76 10.53
CA PHE A 404 -6.84 -17.61 10.49
C PHE A 404 -7.31 -17.86 9.04
N ASP A 405 -7.14 -16.87 8.16
CA ASP A 405 -7.52 -16.95 6.75
C ASP A 405 -6.49 -17.72 5.91
N SER A 406 -5.20 -17.65 6.27
CA SER A 406 -4.13 -18.33 5.52
C SER A 406 -3.89 -19.78 5.91
N GLN A 407 -4.29 -20.21 7.11
CA GLN A 407 -4.17 -21.59 7.57
C GLN A 407 -5.47 -22.04 8.23
N PHE A 408 -6.17 -22.99 7.60
CA PHE A 408 -7.44 -23.57 8.10
C PHE A 408 -7.33 -24.27 9.47
N VAL A 409 -6.13 -24.30 10.08
CA VAL A 409 -5.85 -24.83 11.42
C VAL A 409 -4.89 -23.87 12.13
N LEU A 410 -5.31 -23.34 13.30
CA LEU A 410 -4.43 -22.61 14.20
C LEU A 410 -3.31 -23.52 14.70
N THR A 411 -2.06 -23.20 14.38
CA THR A 411 -0.90 -23.88 14.94
C THR A 411 -0.61 -23.36 16.36
N ASP A 412 0.00 -24.19 17.21
CA ASP A 412 0.37 -23.81 18.59
C ASP A 412 1.27 -22.55 18.61
N GLN A 413 2.13 -22.38 17.60
CA GLN A 413 2.99 -21.20 17.45
C GLN A 413 2.21 -19.91 17.13
N GLY A 414 1.16 -19.99 16.31
CA GLY A 414 0.30 -18.83 16.03
C GLY A 414 -0.49 -18.40 17.26
N LEU A 415 -0.97 -19.38 18.05
CA LEU A 415 -1.67 -19.12 19.31
C LEU A 415 -0.76 -18.47 20.36
N ASP A 416 0.49 -18.91 20.46
CA ASP A 416 1.48 -18.35 21.39
C ASP A 416 1.91 -16.93 21.00
N GLY A 417 2.07 -16.64 19.70
CA GLY A 417 2.36 -15.29 19.19
C GLY A 417 1.23 -14.29 19.48
N ALA A 418 0.00 -14.70 19.18
CA ALA A 418 -1.21 -13.93 19.49
C ALA A 418 -1.38 -13.69 21.00
N THR A 419 -1.16 -14.72 21.82
CA THR A 419 -1.23 -14.64 23.27
C THR A 419 -0.16 -13.70 23.83
N THR A 420 1.05 -13.74 23.27
CA THR A 420 2.16 -12.86 23.67
C THR A 420 1.90 -11.40 23.29
N CYS A 421 1.38 -11.11 22.08
CA CYS A 421 0.99 -9.72 21.74
C CYS A 421 -0.13 -9.23 22.67
N MET A 422 -1.16 -10.04 22.90
CA MET A 422 -2.29 -9.68 23.78
C MET A 422 -1.82 -9.45 25.23
N GLN A 423 -0.88 -10.26 25.73
CA GLN A 423 -0.28 -10.05 27.05
C GLN A 423 0.55 -8.76 27.12
N GLY A 424 1.29 -8.41 26.06
CA GLY A 424 2.00 -7.13 25.95
C GLY A 424 1.05 -5.93 25.95
N ALA A 425 -0.05 -6.00 25.20
CA ALA A 425 -1.08 -4.97 25.18
C ALA A 425 -1.77 -4.81 26.54
N VAL A 426 -2.03 -5.92 27.25
CA VAL A 426 -2.60 -5.94 28.61
C VAL A 426 -1.62 -5.40 29.65
N ALA A 427 -0.33 -5.70 29.53
CA ALA A 427 0.71 -5.17 30.41
C ALA A 427 0.88 -3.64 30.24
N ALA A 428 0.85 -3.15 28.99
CA ALA A 428 0.88 -1.72 28.68
C ALA A 428 -0.36 -0.97 29.23
N THR A 429 -1.53 -1.61 29.27
CA THR A 429 -2.76 -1.04 29.85
C THR A 429 -2.85 -1.16 31.37
N ALA A 430 -2.17 -2.13 32.01
CA ALA A 430 -2.16 -2.30 33.46
C ALA A 430 -1.50 -1.12 34.21
N ALA A 431 -0.68 -0.32 33.52
CA ALA A 431 -0.09 0.90 34.06
C ALA A 431 -1.09 2.06 34.27
N LEU A 432 -2.33 1.96 33.74
CA LEU A 432 -3.28 3.08 33.68
C LEU A 432 -4.34 3.14 34.81
N GLN A 433 -4.31 2.27 35.82
CA GLN A 433 -5.21 2.26 37.00
C GLN A 433 -6.71 2.61 36.74
N ASP A 434 -7.32 2.12 35.66
CA ASP A 434 -8.72 2.43 35.30
C ASP A 434 -9.71 1.28 35.71
N PRO A 435 -10.83 1.58 36.40
CA PRO A 435 -11.85 0.59 36.80
C PRO A 435 -12.57 -0.14 35.64
N LEU A 436 -12.69 0.47 34.46
CA LEU A 436 -13.31 -0.14 33.27
C LEU A 436 -12.44 -1.30 32.73
N ILE A 437 -11.11 -1.19 32.91
CA ILE A 437 -10.12 -2.18 32.47
C ILE A 437 -10.16 -3.43 33.35
N GLN A 438 -10.47 -3.31 34.64
CA GLN A 438 -10.73 -4.46 35.52
C GLN A 438 -11.98 -5.24 35.11
N THR A 439 -12.99 -4.55 34.57
CA THR A 439 -14.21 -5.17 34.06
C THR A 439 -13.96 -5.94 32.76
N LEU A 440 -13.10 -5.41 31.88
CA LEU A 440 -12.62 -6.11 30.68
C LEU A 440 -11.81 -7.36 31.04
N LYS A 441 -10.88 -7.27 32.00
CA LYS A 441 -10.08 -8.39 32.52
C LYS A 441 -10.96 -9.54 33.04
N PHE A 442 -12.03 -9.22 33.78
CA PHE A 442 -12.99 -10.21 34.29
C PHE A 442 -13.75 -10.92 33.16
N ARG A 443 -14.15 -10.18 32.12
CA ARG A 443 -14.88 -10.74 30.97
C ARG A 443 -14.01 -11.58 30.04
N THR A 444 -12.76 -11.21 29.82
CA THR A 444 -11.82 -12.00 29.00
C THR A 444 -11.43 -13.30 29.70
N GLN A 445 -11.23 -13.29 31.03
CA GLN A 445 -10.99 -14.52 31.81
C GLN A 445 -12.22 -15.45 31.83
N ALA A 446 -13.43 -14.91 31.83
CA ALA A 446 -14.67 -15.70 31.77
C ALA A 446 -14.88 -16.42 30.43
N GLN A 447 -14.18 -16.02 29.35
CA GLN A 447 -14.32 -16.61 28.01
C GLN A 447 -13.34 -17.75 27.71
N LYS A 448 -12.30 -17.92 28.53
CA LYS A 448 -11.29 -19.00 28.39
C LYS A 448 -11.88 -20.41 28.32
N PRO A 449 -12.88 -20.80 29.16
CA PRO A 449 -13.49 -22.14 29.10
C PRO A 449 -14.32 -22.39 27.82
N THR A 450 -14.75 -21.33 27.12
CA THR A 450 -15.48 -21.43 25.85
C THR A 450 -14.51 -21.67 24.70
N LEU A 451 -13.36 -20.97 24.71
CA LEU A 451 -12.27 -21.19 23.74
C LEU A 451 -11.65 -22.59 23.89
N ASP A 452 -11.48 -23.08 25.12
CA ASP A 452 -11.00 -24.44 25.38
C ASP A 452 -11.98 -25.53 24.88
N ARG A 453 -13.30 -25.25 24.85
CA ARG A 453 -14.31 -26.17 24.28
C ARG A 453 -14.30 -26.22 22.75
N LEU A 454 -13.77 -25.19 22.08
CA LEU A 454 -13.67 -25.15 20.62
C LEU A 454 -12.59 -26.11 20.07
N ARG A 455 -11.67 -26.59 20.93
CA ARG A 455 -10.58 -27.51 20.56
C ARG A 455 -11.03 -28.92 20.13
N GLY A 456 -12.33 -29.24 20.18
CA GLY A 456 -12.84 -30.62 19.99
C GLY A 456 -13.84 -30.86 18.85
N TYR A 457 -14.20 -29.85 18.03
CA TYR A 457 -15.28 -30.01 17.03
C TYR A 457 -14.77 -30.16 15.59
N ARG A 458 -15.36 -31.10 14.81
CA ARG A 458 -15.19 -31.22 13.36
C ARG A 458 -16.18 -30.33 12.59
N ALA A 459 -15.76 -29.84 11.43
CA ALA A 459 -16.37 -28.74 10.67
C ALA A 459 -17.70 -29.06 9.95
N ASP A 460 -18.19 -30.30 10.00
CA ASP A 460 -19.29 -30.81 9.18
C ASP A 460 -20.47 -31.42 9.97
N GLY A 461 -20.47 -31.31 11.30
CA GLY A 461 -21.57 -31.79 12.12
C GLY A 461 -22.71 -30.77 12.32
N PRO A 462 -23.94 -31.20 12.67
CA PRO A 462 -25.05 -30.31 13.02
C PRO A 462 -24.75 -29.37 14.21
N GLY A 463 -23.70 -29.66 14.99
CA GLY A 463 -23.14 -28.74 15.99
C GLY A 463 -22.54 -27.47 15.40
N TRP A 464 -21.98 -27.52 14.17
CA TRP A 464 -21.32 -26.39 13.51
C TRP A 464 -22.31 -25.29 13.09
N THR A 465 -23.50 -25.65 12.61
CA THR A 465 -24.55 -24.66 12.27
C THR A 465 -25.08 -23.95 13.52
N ARG A 466 -25.26 -24.70 14.62
CA ARG A 466 -25.64 -24.12 15.92
C ARG A 466 -24.53 -23.24 16.50
N LEU A 467 -23.27 -23.63 16.30
CA LEU A 467 -22.11 -22.84 16.68
C LEU A 467 -21.96 -21.57 15.84
N LYS A 468 -22.11 -21.63 14.51
CA LYS A 468 -22.15 -20.44 13.64
C LYS A 468 -23.21 -19.45 14.08
N LYS A 469 -24.39 -19.94 14.45
CA LYS A 469 -25.47 -19.09 14.99
C LYS A 469 -25.09 -18.48 16.34
N GLN A 470 -24.57 -19.27 17.29
CA GLN A 470 -24.13 -18.74 18.58
C GLN A 470 -22.97 -17.75 18.47
N THR A 471 -22.00 -18.00 17.59
CA THR A 471 -20.88 -17.12 17.32
C THR A 471 -21.35 -15.83 16.66
N ARG A 472 -22.31 -15.90 15.73
CA ARG A 472 -22.98 -14.72 15.16
C ARG A 472 -23.71 -13.91 16.23
N ASP A 473 -24.55 -14.55 17.04
CA ASP A 473 -25.30 -13.88 18.10
C ASP A 473 -24.35 -13.24 19.16
N GLN A 474 -23.20 -13.87 19.41
CA GLN A 474 -22.15 -13.32 20.28
C GLN A 474 -21.38 -12.16 19.64
N LEU A 475 -21.07 -12.24 18.34
CA LEU A 475 -20.47 -11.14 17.58
C LEU A 475 -21.41 -9.93 17.51
N GLU A 476 -22.69 -10.16 17.27
CA GLU A 476 -23.72 -9.10 17.33
C GLU A 476 -23.78 -8.46 18.72
N SER A 477 -23.71 -9.27 19.79
CA SER A 477 -23.65 -8.75 21.17
C SER A 477 -22.37 -7.96 21.46
N VAL A 478 -21.22 -8.37 20.92
CA VAL A 478 -19.93 -7.69 21.10
C VAL A 478 -19.91 -6.38 20.30
N MET A 479 -20.44 -6.37 19.07
CA MET A 479 -20.57 -5.16 18.26
C MET A 479 -21.54 -4.16 18.89
N LEU A 480 -22.65 -4.64 19.47
CA LEU A 480 -23.61 -3.79 20.18
C LEU A 480 -23.00 -3.19 21.45
N ALA A 481 -22.20 -3.98 22.19
CA ALA A 481 -21.44 -3.48 23.34
C ALA A 481 -20.39 -2.44 22.92
N PHE A 482 -19.68 -2.68 21.81
CA PHE A 482 -18.69 -1.76 21.27
C PHE A 482 -19.31 -0.41 20.83
N VAL A 483 -20.49 -0.44 20.21
CA VAL A 483 -21.25 0.78 19.86
C VAL A 483 -21.69 1.54 21.12
N THR A 484 -22.16 0.82 22.14
CA THR A 484 -22.59 1.40 23.42
C THR A 484 -21.42 2.02 24.20
N ASP A 485 -20.24 1.38 24.16
CA ASP A 485 -19.03 1.86 24.83
C ASP A 485 -18.38 3.03 24.09
N ALA A 486 -18.40 3.02 22.75
CA ALA A 486 -17.99 4.15 21.92
C ALA A 486 -18.88 5.39 22.15
N GLU A 487 -20.17 5.19 22.42
CA GLU A 487 -21.11 6.27 22.78
C GLU A 487 -20.87 6.79 24.21
N SER A 488 -20.59 5.90 25.18
CA SER A 488 -20.20 6.28 26.55
C SER A 488 -18.93 7.13 26.57
N LEU A 489 -17.98 6.79 25.70
CA LEU A 489 -16.73 7.52 25.51
C LEU A 489 -16.96 8.85 24.78
N GLY A 490 -17.77 8.86 23.71
CA GLY A 490 -18.15 10.08 22.99
C GLY A 490 -18.90 11.09 23.87
N THR A 491 -19.82 10.62 24.71
CA THR A 491 -20.59 11.47 25.63
C THR A 491 -19.70 12.10 26.71
N ARG A 492 -18.64 11.42 27.12
CA ARG A 492 -17.65 11.93 28.10
C ARG A 492 -16.61 12.86 27.47
N ILE A 493 -16.17 12.59 26.24
CA ILE A 493 -15.15 13.38 25.53
C ILE A 493 -15.73 14.70 25.00
N TYR A 494 -16.96 14.71 24.50
CA TYR A 494 -17.53 15.89 23.83
C TYR A 494 -18.42 16.77 24.73
N GLY A 495 -18.76 16.30 25.94
CA GLY A 495 -19.67 17.01 26.85
C GLY A 495 -21.06 17.27 26.26
N ARG A 496 -22.00 17.80 27.06
CA ARG A 496 -23.37 18.13 26.61
C ARG A 496 -23.47 19.25 25.56
N ASN A 497 -22.34 19.73 25.03
CA ASN A 497 -22.26 20.89 24.14
C ASN A 497 -21.85 20.52 22.70
N ALA A 498 -22.25 19.35 22.19
CA ALA A 498 -22.31 19.16 20.76
C ALA A 498 -23.48 19.97 20.19
N SER A 499 -23.19 20.95 19.35
CA SER A 499 -24.17 21.70 18.57
C SER A 499 -25.00 20.74 17.70
N SER A 500 -26.16 20.37 18.26
CA SER A 500 -27.19 19.42 17.83
C SER A 500 -26.73 17.95 17.75
N ALA A 501 -27.37 17.08 18.56
CA ALA A 501 -27.33 15.62 18.46
C ALA A 501 -27.50 15.09 17.03
N GLN A 502 -28.18 15.86 16.17
CA GLN A 502 -28.34 15.62 14.75
C GLN A 502 -27.00 15.48 14.01
N VAL A 503 -26.06 16.41 14.22
CA VAL A 503 -24.77 16.42 13.52
C VAL A 503 -23.90 15.25 13.96
N TYR A 504 -23.95 14.89 15.24
CA TYR A 504 -23.27 13.72 15.78
C TYR A 504 -23.84 12.43 15.16
N CYS A 505 -25.15 12.24 15.22
CA CYS A 505 -25.80 11.06 14.66
C CYS A 505 -25.65 10.96 13.13
N ASP A 506 -25.53 12.08 12.42
CA ASP A 506 -25.21 12.10 10.98
C ASP A 506 -23.79 11.62 10.66
N LYS A 507 -22.83 11.90 11.54
CA LYS A 507 -21.44 11.43 11.36
C LYS A 507 -21.30 9.96 11.76
N SER A 508 -21.87 9.59 12.90
CA SER A 508 -21.82 8.22 13.42
C SER A 508 -22.53 7.22 12.51
N SER A 509 -23.68 7.59 11.92
CA SER A 509 -24.39 6.74 10.96
C SER A 509 -23.59 6.47 9.69
N LYS A 510 -22.90 7.48 9.15
CA LYS A 510 -21.99 7.32 8.00
C LYS A 510 -20.81 6.40 8.32
N TYR A 511 -20.24 6.52 9.52
CA TYR A 511 -19.15 5.67 9.96
C TYR A 511 -19.60 4.22 10.15
N ALA A 512 -20.79 4.01 10.73
CA ALA A 512 -21.40 2.70 10.89
C ALA A 512 -21.67 2.05 9.52
N TYR A 513 -22.19 2.80 8.54
CA TYR A 513 -22.36 2.32 7.17
C TYR A 513 -21.03 1.90 6.53
N GLN A 514 -19.99 2.72 6.62
CA GLN A 514 -18.67 2.40 6.04
C GLN A 514 -18.03 1.17 6.67
N SER A 515 -18.27 0.95 7.97
CA SER A 515 -17.76 -0.21 8.69
C SER A 515 -18.54 -1.47 8.32
N ALA A 516 -19.87 -1.37 8.28
CA ALA A 516 -20.74 -2.47 7.83
C ALA A 516 -20.50 -2.84 6.36
N GLU A 517 -20.33 -1.84 5.48
CA GLU A 517 -20.05 -2.03 4.06
C GLU A 517 -18.75 -2.80 3.84
N ARG A 518 -17.72 -2.55 4.66
CA ARG A 518 -16.45 -3.27 4.58
C ARG A 518 -16.62 -4.73 4.97
N VAL A 519 -17.16 -4.98 6.16
CA VAL A 519 -17.38 -6.34 6.69
C VAL A 519 -18.27 -7.16 5.75
N LEU A 520 -19.35 -6.58 5.25
CA LEU A 520 -20.33 -7.31 4.43
C LEU A 520 -19.85 -7.50 2.97
N LYS A 521 -18.95 -6.66 2.45
CA LYS A 521 -18.28 -6.89 1.16
C LYS A 521 -17.29 -8.05 1.24
N GLU A 522 -16.70 -8.25 2.42
CA GLU A 522 -15.72 -9.30 2.68
C GLU A 522 -16.41 -10.65 2.99
N GLU A 523 -17.56 -10.63 3.67
CA GLU A 523 -18.22 -11.86 4.19
C GLU A 523 -19.37 -12.42 3.32
N LEU A 524 -20.00 -11.62 2.44
CA LEU A 524 -21.19 -12.04 1.67
C LEU A 524 -21.12 -11.65 0.18
N PRO A 525 -20.38 -12.40 -0.66
CA PRO A 525 -20.17 -12.07 -2.07
C PRO A 525 -21.34 -12.41 -3.01
N SER A 526 -22.51 -12.87 -2.50
CA SER A 526 -23.66 -13.24 -3.36
C SER A 526 -24.55 -12.03 -3.71
N GLN A 527 -25.34 -12.16 -4.79
CA GLN A 527 -26.29 -11.12 -5.26
C GLN A 527 -27.33 -10.71 -4.20
N ASP A 528 -27.63 -11.57 -3.22
CA ASP A 528 -28.58 -11.27 -2.14
C ASP A 528 -28.00 -10.28 -1.11
N GLY A 529 -26.68 -10.32 -0.90
CA GLY A 529 -25.97 -9.29 -0.13
C GLY A 529 -26.18 -7.93 -0.80
N LEU A 530 -25.92 -7.85 -2.11
CA LEU A 530 -26.04 -6.65 -2.97
C LEU A 530 -27.43 -6.01 -2.99
N LEU A 531 -28.52 -6.78 -2.83
CA LEU A 531 -29.89 -6.25 -2.76
C LEU A 531 -30.16 -5.47 -1.46
N PHE A 532 -29.52 -5.83 -0.35
CA PHE A 532 -29.60 -5.11 0.92
C PHE A 532 -28.94 -3.71 0.84
N TYR A 533 -28.04 -3.49 -0.12
CA TYR A 533 -27.24 -2.25 -0.25
C TYR A 533 -27.89 -1.13 -1.06
N ARG A 534 -29.00 -1.36 -1.75
CA ARG A 534 -29.47 -0.40 -2.75
C ARG A 534 -30.07 0.91 -2.19
N SER A 535 -30.02 1.15 -0.88
CA SER A 535 -30.13 2.52 -0.38
C SER A 535 -29.22 2.79 0.82
N ARG A 536 -27.99 3.26 0.53
CA ARG A 536 -27.13 3.98 1.48
C ARG A 536 -27.91 5.01 2.31
N GLU A 537 -28.93 5.62 1.72
CA GLU A 537 -29.85 6.54 2.39
C GLU A 537 -30.72 5.86 3.46
N PHE A 538 -31.22 4.64 3.22
CA PHE A 538 -31.99 3.89 4.21
C PHE A 538 -31.12 3.49 5.40
N PHE A 539 -29.93 2.94 5.16
CA PHE A 539 -29.06 2.51 6.24
C PHE A 539 -28.56 3.71 7.08
N ASN A 540 -28.13 4.79 6.42
CA ASN A 540 -27.75 6.00 7.14
C ASN A 540 -28.94 6.61 7.89
N GLY A 541 -30.13 6.62 7.29
CA GLY A 541 -31.36 7.07 7.92
C GLY A 541 -31.71 6.25 9.15
N PHE A 542 -31.58 4.92 9.07
CA PHE A 542 -31.82 3.99 10.17
C PHE A 542 -30.83 4.18 11.31
N ALA A 543 -29.52 4.11 11.03
CA ALA A 543 -28.48 4.28 12.04
C ALA A 543 -28.54 5.66 12.71
N ARG A 544 -28.89 6.71 11.94
CA ARG A 544 -29.13 8.06 12.45
C ARG A 544 -30.33 8.09 13.38
N GLN A 545 -31.45 7.46 13.00
CA GLN A 545 -32.68 7.46 13.79
C GLN A 545 -32.48 6.72 15.12
N VAL A 546 -31.82 5.56 15.10
CA VAL A 546 -31.44 4.81 16.31
C VAL A 546 -30.58 5.66 17.24
N CYS A 547 -29.55 6.33 16.70
CA CYS A 547 -28.70 7.25 17.47
C CYS A 547 -29.51 8.40 18.09
N LEU A 548 -30.47 8.98 17.36
CA LEU A 548 -31.30 10.08 17.86
C LEU A 548 -32.28 9.63 18.95
N ASP A 549 -32.86 8.43 18.84
CA ASP A 549 -33.80 7.90 19.82
C ASP A 549 -33.10 7.51 21.13
N LEU A 550 -31.87 6.99 21.04
CA LEU A 550 -30.97 6.80 22.18
C LEU A 550 -30.63 8.13 22.86
N HIS A 551 -30.29 9.16 22.08
CA HIS A 551 -30.01 10.50 22.61
C HIS A 551 -31.22 11.13 23.34
N ARG A 552 -32.44 10.74 22.97
CA ARG A 552 -33.70 11.17 23.61
C ARG A 552 -34.06 10.35 24.85
N GLY A 553 -33.23 9.38 25.25
CA GLY A 553 -33.47 8.55 26.43
C GLY A 553 -34.61 7.55 26.25
N GLN A 554 -34.98 7.21 25.01
CA GLN A 554 -35.95 6.15 24.75
C GLN A 554 -35.22 4.80 24.89
N THR A 555 -35.52 4.04 25.94
CA THR A 555 -34.83 2.76 26.23
C THR A 555 -35.53 1.54 25.64
N ASN A 556 -36.75 1.69 25.11
CA ASN A 556 -37.53 0.63 24.45
C ASN A 556 -37.38 0.63 22.92
N VAL A 557 -36.20 1.01 22.41
CA VAL A 557 -35.92 1.17 20.97
C VAL A 557 -36.01 -0.15 20.21
N THR A 558 -35.76 -1.29 20.84
CA THR A 558 -35.69 -2.59 20.15
C THR A 558 -37.03 -3.04 19.57
N ALA A 559 -38.12 -3.03 20.33
CA ALA A 559 -39.41 -3.55 19.87
C ALA A 559 -40.10 -2.64 18.84
N GLN A 560 -40.18 -1.33 19.11
CA GLN A 560 -40.82 -0.37 18.20
C GLN A 560 -40.04 -0.15 16.90
N SER A 561 -38.70 -0.21 16.94
CA SER A 561 -37.89 -0.09 15.72
C SER A 561 -38.01 -1.35 14.88
N SER A 562 -38.08 -2.54 15.49
CA SER A 562 -38.28 -3.82 14.78
C SER A 562 -39.59 -3.84 14.00
N GLU A 563 -40.71 -3.40 14.58
CA GLU A 563 -42.00 -3.33 13.88
C GLU A 563 -42.01 -2.29 12.75
N LYS A 564 -41.37 -1.14 12.96
CA LYS A 564 -41.23 -0.10 11.91
C LYS A 564 -40.31 -0.55 10.77
N ILE A 565 -39.28 -1.34 11.08
CA ILE A 565 -38.40 -1.99 10.10
C ILE A 565 -39.20 -3.03 9.32
N ALA A 566 -39.93 -3.92 9.99
CA ALA A 566 -40.75 -4.94 9.34
C ALA A 566 -41.81 -4.31 8.41
N ALA A 567 -42.49 -3.24 8.86
CA ALA A 567 -43.45 -2.51 8.04
C ALA A 567 -42.79 -1.79 6.84
N SER A 568 -41.59 -1.25 7.00
CA SER A 568 -40.87 -0.56 5.92
C SER A 568 -40.30 -1.56 4.91
N VAL A 569 -39.71 -2.66 5.38
CA VAL A 569 -39.22 -3.75 4.52
C VAL A 569 -40.39 -4.32 3.71
N LYS A 570 -41.54 -4.59 4.34
CA LYS A 570 -42.76 -5.05 3.65
C LYS A 570 -43.33 -4.03 2.66
N LYS A 571 -43.11 -2.74 2.89
CA LYS A 571 -43.51 -1.66 1.96
C LYS A 571 -42.62 -1.61 0.72
N TYR A 572 -41.32 -1.82 0.86
CA TYR A 572 -40.36 -1.75 -0.25
C TYR A 572 -40.13 -3.10 -0.94
N PHE A 573 -40.46 -4.20 -0.25
CA PHE A 573 -40.33 -5.58 -0.71
C PHE A 573 -41.58 -6.40 -0.34
N PRO A 574 -42.75 -6.14 -0.97
CA PRO A 574 -44.03 -6.71 -0.52
C PRO A 574 -44.17 -8.23 -0.69
N ASN A 575 -43.23 -8.87 -1.39
CA ASN A 575 -43.24 -10.31 -1.72
C ASN A 575 -42.10 -11.10 -1.05
N GLN A 576 -41.39 -10.50 -0.10
CA GLN A 576 -40.42 -11.15 0.81
C GLN A 576 -40.84 -10.87 2.25
#